data_AF-A0AAW9AVH0-F1
#
_entry.id   AF-A0AAW9AVH0-F1
#
_cell.length_a   1.000
_cell.length_b   1.000
_cell.length_c   1.000
_cell.angle_alpha   90.00
_cell.angle_beta   90.00
_cell.angle_gamma   90.00
#
_symmetry.space_group_name_H-M   'P 1'
#
loop_
_entity.id
_entity.type
_entity.pdbx_description
1 polymer ?
#
loop_
_entity_poly.entity_id
_entity_poly.type
_entity_poly.pdbx_seq_one_letter_code
_entity_poly.pdbx_strand_id
1 'polypeptide(L)'
;MNNQIEKIIKSSIGINEAYFALTGTLDGFGSGILAYFKTFEEVEMANNTINDLIGSNNPPVNIESIETALGTITTINDKVNHYDWLDKHFESFAAVLTDKSTMLNGFITAHGDKCYCYKRKWLKAGIPFPIGVAMYLMSYTEIGPDDRSNREYHVSDWVIDMVNKHRHNLPSVDLTDSDILRNF
;
A
#
# COMPACT_ATOMS: atom_id res chain seq x y z
N MET A 1 10.33 -15.89 13.70
CA MET A 1 9.75 -14.54 13.87
C MET A 1 8.74 -14.24 12.77
N ASN A 2 9.15 -14.17 11.50
CA ASN A 2 8.25 -13.80 10.39
C ASN A 2 7.05 -14.75 10.19
N ASN A 3 7.19 -16.07 10.35
CA ASN A 3 6.09 -17.00 10.06
C ASN A 3 4.82 -16.79 10.89
N GLN A 4 4.93 -16.33 12.14
CA GLN A 4 3.75 -16.13 13.00
C GLN A 4 3.07 -14.78 12.70
N ILE A 5 3.84 -13.72 12.52
CA ILE A 5 3.35 -12.40 12.07
C ILE A 5 2.68 -12.55 10.70
N GLU A 6 3.31 -13.26 9.77
CA GLU A 6 2.77 -13.54 8.45
C GLU A 6 1.45 -14.31 8.52
N LYS A 7 1.36 -15.32 9.39
CA LYS A 7 0.12 -16.07 9.59
C LYS A 7 -1.00 -15.17 10.07
N ILE A 8 -0.74 -14.27 11.02
CA ILE A 8 -1.72 -13.30 11.52
C ILE A 8 -2.20 -12.40 10.37
N ILE A 9 -1.28 -11.78 9.65
CA ILE A 9 -1.59 -10.86 8.55
C ILE A 9 -2.38 -11.56 7.44
N LYS A 10 -1.95 -12.75 7.01
CA LYS A 10 -2.63 -13.54 5.96
C LYS A 10 -3.98 -14.11 6.40
N SER A 11 -4.22 -14.28 7.69
CA SER A 11 -5.50 -14.73 8.23
C SER A 11 -6.54 -13.61 8.38
N SER A 12 -6.15 -12.36 8.11
CA SER A 12 -7.04 -11.22 8.26
C SER A 12 -8.23 -11.27 7.29
N ILE A 13 -9.34 -10.67 7.72
CA ILE A 13 -10.59 -10.68 6.96
C ILE A 13 -10.59 -9.58 5.88
N GLY A 14 -11.63 -9.55 5.05
CA GLY A 14 -11.86 -8.46 4.12
C GLY A 14 -12.31 -7.18 4.84
N ILE A 15 -11.90 -6.02 4.34
CA ILE A 15 -12.23 -4.70 4.91
C ILE A 15 -13.74 -4.45 5.06
N ASN A 16 -14.58 -5.02 4.19
CA ASN A 16 -16.04 -4.82 4.24
C ASN A 16 -16.70 -5.50 5.46
N GLU A 17 -15.99 -6.40 6.12
CA GLU A 17 -16.45 -7.14 7.30
C GLU A 17 -15.74 -6.70 8.57
N ALA A 18 -14.78 -5.79 8.44
CA ALA A 18 -13.89 -5.37 9.51
C ALA A 18 -14.42 -4.14 10.23
N TYR A 19 -14.14 -4.09 11.54
CA TYR A 19 -14.38 -2.92 12.38
C TYR A 19 -13.06 -2.34 12.92
N PHE A 20 -12.01 -3.16 12.96
CA PHE A 20 -10.69 -2.78 13.44
C PHE A 20 -9.60 -3.11 12.42
N ALA A 21 -8.54 -2.31 12.46
CA ALA A 21 -7.32 -2.52 11.70
C ALA A 21 -6.10 -2.52 12.63
N LEU A 22 -5.12 -3.36 12.30
CA LEU A 22 -3.76 -3.16 12.76
C LEU A 22 -3.06 -2.20 11.81
N THR A 23 -2.46 -1.14 12.36
CA THR A 23 -1.70 -0.15 11.60
C THR A 23 -0.25 -0.09 12.10
N GLY A 24 0.68 0.26 11.22
CA GLY A 24 2.08 0.43 11.60
C GLY A 24 3.05 0.18 10.46
N THR A 25 4.33 0.08 10.82
CA THR A 25 5.41 -0.29 9.90
C THR A 25 6.09 -1.52 10.45
N LEU A 26 6.15 -2.58 9.63
CA LEU A 26 6.78 -3.85 9.98
C LEU A 26 7.74 -4.27 8.86
N ASP A 27 9.01 -4.50 9.22
CA ASP A 27 9.99 -5.06 8.30
C ASP A 27 9.47 -6.38 7.69
N GLY A 28 9.53 -6.51 6.37
CA GLY A 28 9.01 -7.68 5.66
C GLY A 28 7.48 -7.72 5.48
N PHE A 29 6.73 -6.75 6.02
CA PHE A 29 5.27 -6.63 5.85
C PHE A 29 4.80 -5.24 5.37
N GLY A 30 5.65 -4.22 5.46
CA GLY A 30 5.42 -2.88 4.92
C GLY A 30 4.77 -1.91 5.90
N SER A 31 4.20 -0.82 5.38
CA SER A 31 3.65 0.29 6.17
C SER A 31 2.16 0.52 5.90
N GLY A 32 1.45 1.09 6.88
CA GLY A 32 0.04 1.48 6.78
C GLY A 32 -0.89 0.48 7.46
N ILE A 33 -1.99 0.11 6.81
CA ILE A 33 -2.90 -0.92 7.34
C ILE A 33 -2.30 -2.29 7.07
N LEU A 34 -2.00 -3.06 8.12
CA LEU A 34 -1.35 -4.37 8.06
C LEU A 34 -2.35 -5.52 8.02
N ALA A 35 -3.44 -5.44 8.76
CA ALA A 35 -4.45 -6.50 8.87
C ALA A 35 -5.79 -5.96 9.35
N TYR A 36 -6.87 -6.67 9.01
CA TYR A 36 -8.26 -6.34 9.31
C TYR A 36 -8.92 -7.37 10.23
N PHE A 37 -9.76 -6.92 11.16
CA PHE A 37 -10.40 -7.77 12.19
C PHE A 37 -11.84 -7.36 12.45
N LYS A 38 -12.65 -8.34 12.88
CA LYS A 38 -14.08 -8.14 13.12
C LYS A 38 -14.36 -7.69 14.55
N THR A 39 -13.64 -8.24 15.52
CA THR A 39 -13.85 -7.91 16.94
C THR A 39 -12.61 -7.26 17.55
N PHE A 40 -12.83 -6.56 18.69
CA PHE A 40 -11.75 -5.93 19.42
C PHE A 40 -10.80 -6.97 20.02
N GLU A 41 -11.33 -8.08 20.52
CA GLU A 41 -10.54 -9.17 21.11
C GLU A 41 -9.60 -9.82 20.10
N GLU A 42 -10.05 -10.01 18.84
CA GLU A 42 -9.23 -10.55 17.76
C GLU A 42 -8.05 -9.63 17.44
N VAL A 43 -8.31 -8.33 17.28
CA VAL A 43 -7.27 -7.35 16.95
C VAL A 43 -6.32 -7.12 18.12
N GLU A 44 -6.81 -7.14 19.36
CA GLU A 44 -6.00 -6.99 20.57
C GLU A 44 -5.04 -8.18 20.73
N MET A 45 -5.54 -9.41 20.55
CA MET A 45 -4.70 -10.61 20.61
C MET A 45 -3.61 -10.58 19.52
N ALA A 46 -3.98 -10.19 18.31
CA ALA A 46 -3.04 -10.03 17.20
C ALA A 46 -2.01 -8.92 17.48
N ASN A 47 -2.45 -7.77 18.00
CA ASN A 47 -1.61 -6.64 18.36
C ASN A 47 -0.54 -7.04 19.39
N ASN A 48 -0.97 -7.64 20.51
CA ASN A 48 -0.09 -8.07 21.59
C ASN A 48 0.93 -9.09 21.06
N THR A 49 0.46 -10.09 20.30
CA THR A 49 1.34 -11.12 19.74
C THR A 49 2.39 -10.52 18.80
N ILE A 50 2.01 -9.56 17.95
CA ILE A 50 2.97 -8.91 17.05
C ILE A 50 3.94 -8.04 17.85
N ASN A 51 3.44 -7.21 18.78
CA ASN A 51 4.27 -6.32 19.59
C ASN A 51 5.26 -7.08 20.51
N ASP A 52 4.93 -8.30 20.93
CA ASP A 52 5.85 -9.19 21.65
C ASP A 52 6.91 -9.82 20.74
N LEU A 53 6.62 -9.97 19.45
CA LEU A 53 7.50 -10.60 18.46
C LEU A 53 8.39 -9.61 17.73
N ILE A 54 8.00 -8.34 17.63
CA ILE A 54 8.85 -7.32 17.02
C ILE A 54 10.00 -6.97 17.96
N GLY A 55 11.21 -6.91 17.40
CA GLY A 55 12.36 -6.44 18.15
C GLY A 55 12.21 -4.97 18.52
N SER A 56 12.89 -4.54 19.60
CA SER A 56 12.87 -3.16 20.13
C SER A 56 13.23 -2.05 19.13
N ASN A 57 13.73 -2.40 17.94
CA ASN A 57 14.09 -1.46 16.88
C ASN A 57 12.94 -1.16 15.92
N ASN A 58 11.85 -1.92 15.99
CA ASN A 58 10.65 -1.67 15.19
C ASN A 58 9.64 -0.84 16.00
N PRO A 59 8.99 0.17 15.39
CA PRO A 59 7.91 0.88 16.04
C PRO A 59 6.74 -0.08 16.34
N PRO A 60 5.99 0.13 17.43
CA PRO A 60 4.86 -0.71 17.76
C PRO A 60 3.77 -0.62 16.70
N VAL A 61 3.10 -1.74 16.46
CA VAL A 61 1.84 -1.75 15.71
C VAL A 61 0.71 -1.27 16.61
N ASN A 62 -0.24 -0.53 16.03
CA ASN A 62 -1.34 0.09 16.72
C ASN A 62 -2.67 -0.54 16.30
N ILE A 63 -3.67 -0.41 17.17
CA ILE A 63 -5.06 -0.77 16.87
C ILE A 63 -5.80 0.50 16.51
N GLU A 64 -6.44 0.52 15.35
CA GLU A 64 -7.31 1.61 14.93
C GLU A 64 -8.69 1.08 14.54
N SER A 65 -9.71 1.94 14.64
CA SER A 65 -10.98 1.65 13.95
C SER A 65 -10.76 1.71 12.44
N ILE A 66 -11.57 0.98 11.67
CA ILE A 66 -11.50 1.03 10.21
C ILE A 66 -11.77 2.43 9.67
N GLU A 67 -12.67 3.17 10.31
CA GLU A 67 -12.96 4.56 9.95
C GLU A 67 -11.73 5.46 10.12
N THR A 68 -11.03 5.33 11.25
CA THR A 68 -9.79 6.09 11.52
C THR A 68 -8.71 5.74 10.50
N ALA A 69 -8.46 4.45 10.28
CA ALA A 69 -7.41 3.99 9.38
C ALA A 69 -7.67 4.44 7.92
N LEU A 70 -8.91 4.34 7.44
CA LEU A 70 -9.30 4.83 6.13
C LEU A 70 -9.30 6.36 6.05
N GLY A 71 -9.61 7.06 7.16
CA GLY A 71 -9.49 8.51 7.27
C GLY A 71 -8.06 9.00 7.06
N THR A 72 -7.07 8.28 7.60
CA THR A 72 -5.64 8.55 7.35
C THR A 72 -5.28 8.39 5.88
N ILE A 73 -5.71 7.30 5.23
CA ILE A 73 -5.46 7.09 3.79
C ILE A 73 -6.16 8.15 2.94
N THR A 74 -7.36 8.58 3.34
CA THR A 74 -8.09 9.67 2.69
C THR A 74 -7.30 10.97 2.81
N THR A 75 -6.76 11.28 4.00
CA THR A 75 -5.90 12.45 4.22
C THR A 75 -4.65 12.41 3.32
N ILE A 76 -3.99 11.25 3.20
CA ILE A 76 -2.87 11.05 2.26
C ILE A 76 -3.31 11.36 0.83
N ASN A 77 -4.43 10.78 0.41
CA ASN A 77 -4.97 10.93 -0.94
C ASN A 77 -5.34 12.38 -1.32
N ASP A 78 -5.57 13.22 -0.32
CA ASP A 78 -5.94 14.62 -0.48
C ASP A 78 -4.74 15.55 -0.38
N LYS A 79 -3.81 15.28 0.54
CA LYS A 79 -2.66 16.15 0.82
C LYS A 79 -1.42 15.80 0.00
N VAL A 80 -1.22 14.55 -0.39
CA VAL A 80 -0.01 14.14 -1.13
C VAL A 80 -0.21 14.38 -2.62
N ASN A 81 0.79 14.97 -3.24
CA ASN A 81 0.92 14.96 -4.69
C ASN A 81 1.59 13.65 -5.10
N HIS A 82 0.82 12.77 -5.73
CA HIS A 82 1.36 11.49 -6.19
C HIS A 82 2.49 11.63 -7.20
N TYR A 83 2.55 12.72 -8.00
CA TYR A 83 3.68 12.95 -8.91
C TYR A 83 4.97 13.21 -8.14
N ASP A 84 4.93 14.13 -7.18
CA ASP A 84 6.11 14.46 -6.35
C ASP A 84 6.58 13.24 -5.54
N TRP A 85 5.63 12.46 -5.01
CA TRP A 85 5.96 11.19 -4.35
C TRP A 85 6.60 10.17 -5.32
N LEU A 86 6.08 10.04 -6.54
CA LEU A 86 6.63 9.13 -7.54
C LEU A 86 8.03 9.57 -7.98
N ASP A 87 8.25 10.86 -8.26
CA ASP A 87 9.56 11.37 -8.66
C ASP A 87 10.62 11.11 -7.57
N LYS A 88 10.24 11.16 -6.30
CA LYS A 88 11.13 10.89 -5.17
C LYS A 88 11.41 9.41 -4.94
N HIS A 89 10.43 8.53 -5.17
CA HIS A 89 10.46 7.15 -4.68
C HIS A 89 10.41 6.06 -5.75
N PHE A 90 9.83 6.34 -6.92
CA PHE A 90 9.40 5.33 -7.87
C PHE A 90 10.56 4.51 -8.44
N GLU A 91 11.66 5.15 -8.87
CA GLU A 91 12.81 4.45 -9.44
C GLU A 91 13.42 3.46 -8.43
N SER A 92 13.59 3.90 -7.18
CA SER A 92 14.15 3.07 -6.10
C SER A 92 13.28 1.84 -5.81
N PHE A 93 11.96 2.03 -5.82
CA PHE A 93 10.99 0.97 -5.64
C PHE A 93 10.96 0.02 -6.84
N ALA A 94 10.92 0.57 -8.05
CA ALA A 94 10.85 -0.21 -9.28
C ALA A 94 12.11 -1.08 -9.45
N ALA A 95 13.28 -0.59 -9.04
CA ALA A 95 14.54 -1.34 -9.10
C ALA A 95 14.53 -2.61 -8.22
N VAL A 96 13.66 -2.68 -7.20
CA VAL A 96 13.48 -3.90 -6.39
C VAL A 96 12.70 -4.98 -7.15
N LEU A 97 11.87 -4.58 -8.12
CA LEU A 97 10.95 -5.48 -8.82
C LEU A 97 11.37 -5.79 -10.25
N THR A 98 12.12 -4.90 -10.90
CA THR A 98 12.48 -5.02 -12.31
C THR A 98 13.78 -4.30 -12.64
N ASP A 99 14.58 -4.87 -13.54
CA ASP A 99 15.82 -4.25 -14.05
C ASP A 99 15.54 -3.06 -15.00
N LYS A 100 14.27 -2.76 -15.29
CA LYS A 100 13.82 -1.72 -16.22
C LYS A 100 13.39 -0.41 -15.53
N SER A 101 13.76 -0.22 -14.27
CA SER A 101 13.29 0.89 -13.42
C SER A 101 13.46 2.28 -14.06
N THR A 102 14.60 2.54 -14.71
CA THR A 102 14.91 3.83 -15.36
C THR A 102 14.00 4.15 -16.55
N MET A 103 13.50 3.14 -17.27
CA MET A 103 12.55 3.34 -18.37
C MET A 103 11.18 3.79 -17.86
N LEU A 104 10.84 3.47 -16.61
CA LEU A 104 9.53 3.72 -16.03
C LEU A 104 9.35 5.18 -15.58
N ASN A 105 10.41 5.97 -15.40
CA ASN A 105 10.30 7.39 -15.06
C ASN A 105 9.51 8.17 -16.13
N GLY A 106 9.70 7.84 -17.42
CA GLY A 106 8.90 8.43 -18.50
C GLY A 106 7.40 8.08 -18.43
N PHE A 107 7.03 7.00 -17.73
CA PHE A 107 5.64 6.60 -17.58
C PHE A 107 4.90 7.42 -16.53
N ILE A 108 5.61 8.01 -15.56
CA ILE A 108 5.00 8.88 -14.54
C ILE A 108 4.17 9.96 -15.25
N THR A 109 4.80 10.77 -16.11
CA THR A 109 4.11 11.85 -16.82
C THR A 109 3.14 11.34 -17.88
N ALA A 110 3.43 10.24 -18.56
CA ALA A 110 2.61 9.75 -19.68
C ALA A 110 1.34 8.99 -19.25
N HIS A 111 1.32 8.45 -18.03
CA HIS A 111 0.28 7.51 -17.59
C HIS A 111 -0.22 7.71 -16.15
N GLY A 112 0.42 8.55 -15.32
CA GLY A 112 0.03 8.75 -13.92
C GLY A 112 -1.42 9.23 -13.73
N ASP A 113 -1.95 10.02 -14.67
CA ASP A 113 -3.32 10.54 -14.66
C ASP A 113 -4.39 9.52 -15.06
N LYS A 114 -4.03 8.45 -15.76
CA LYS A 114 -4.99 7.48 -16.33
C LYS A 114 -5.60 6.54 -15.28
N CYS A 115 -5.06 6.53 -14.06
CA CYS A 115 -5.46 5.60 -13.01
C CYS A 115 -6.43 6.19 -11.97
N TYR A 116 -6.83 7.46 -12.11
CA TYR A 116 -7.71 8.13 -11.14
C TYR A 116 -9.05 7.42 -10.93
N CYS A 117 -9.57 6.73 -11.94
CA CYS A 117 -10.80 5.94 -11.84
C CYS A 117 -10.70 4.79 -10.81
N TYR A 118 -9.48 4.33 -10.48
CA TYR A 118 -9.23 3.27 -9.51
C TYR A 118 -9.03 3.77 -8.08
N LYS A 119 -8.87 5.09 -7.87
CA LYS A 119 -8.57 5.70 -6.56
C LYS A 119 -9.51 5.21 -5.45
N ARG A 120 -10.82 5.17 -5.73
CA ARG A 120 -11.82 4.69 -4.75
C ARG A 120 -11.68 3.20 -4.44
N LYS A 121 -11.37 2.38 -5.44
CA LYS A 121 -11.20 0.92 -5.27
C LYS A 121 -9.94 0.63 -4.45
N TRP A 122 -8.85 1.34 -4.71
CA TRP A 122 -7.61 1.22 -3.93
C TRP A 122 -7.75 1.73 -2.50
N LEU A 123 -8.44 2.86 -2.29
CA LEU A 123 -8.78 3.33 -0.93
C LEU A 123 -9.55 2.25 -0.15
N LYS A 124 -10.56 1.64 -0.78
CA LYS A 124 -11.30 0.53 -0.17
C LYS A 124 -10.44 -0.70 0.10
N ALA A 125 -9.32 -0.88 -0.61
CA ALA A 125 -8.35 -1.94 -0.33
C ALA A 125 -7.30 -1.54 0.73
N GLY A 126 -7.37 -0.32 1.29
CA GLY A 126 -6.40 0.21 2.22
C GLY A 126 -5.08 0.64 1.56
N ILE A 127 -5.12 0.99 0.27
CA ILE A 127 -3.93 1.38 -0.51
C ILE A 127 -3.96 2.89 -0.75
N PRO A 128 -2.95 3.65 -0.25
CA PRO A 128 -2.77 5.04 -0.59
C PRO A 128 -2.60 5.24 -2.10
N PHE A 129 -3.16 6.31 -2.63
CA PHE A 129 -3.18 6.57 -4.06
C PHE A 129 -1.78 6.63 -4.69
N PRO A 130 -0.76 7.30 -4.11
CA PRO A 130 0.60 7.29 -4.66
C PRO A 130 1.18 5.87 -4.85
N ILE A 131 0.96 5.00 -3.87
CA ILE A 131 1.36 3.58 -3.90
C ILE A 131 0.61 2.82 -4.99
N GLY A 132 -0.70 3.04 -5.10
CA GLY A 132 -1.51 2.46 -6.16
C GLY A 132 -1.06 2.90 -7.56
N VAL A 133 -0.71 4.18 -7.73
CA VAL A 133 -0.19 4.68 -9.00
C VAL A 133 1.17 4.05 -9.32
N ALA A 134 2.08 3.98 -8.36
CA ALA A 134 3.39 3.35 -8.55
C ALA A 134 3.25 1.92 -9.10
N MET A 135 2.41 1.11 -8.46
CA MET A 135 2.16 -0.24 -8.93
C MET A 135 1.41 -0.27 -10.26
N TYR A 136 0.46 0.63 -10.49
CA TYR A 136 -0.21 0.75 -11.79
C TYR A 136 0.78 1.04 -12.93
N LEU A 137 1.80 1.87 -12.70
CA LEU A 137 2.84 2.14 -13.70
C LEU A 137 3.67 0.90 -14.00
N MET A 138 3.99 0.08 -12.98
CA MET A 138 4.64 -1.22 -13.17
C MET A 138 3.84 -2.16 -14.08
N SER A 139 2.50 -2.06 -14.09
CA SER A 139 1.67 -2.91 -14.96
C SER A 139 1.99 -2.78 -16.45
N TYR A 140 2.58 -1.66 -16.88
CA TYR A 140 2.97 -1.44 -18.29
C TYR A 140 4.19 -2.25 -18.71
N THR A 141 5.01 -2.74 -17.77
CA THR A 141 6.16 -3.60 -18.06
C THR A 141 5.97 -5.04 -17.62
N GLU A 142 5.20 -5.25 -16.56
CA GLU A 142 5.01 -6.57 -15.94
C GLU A 142 3.83 -7.34 -16.53
N ILE A 143 2.86 -6.64 -17.12
CA ILE A 143 1.74 -7.27 -17.84
C ILE A 143 1.99 -7.09 -19.34
N GLY A 144 1.92 -8.18 -20.10
CA GLY A 144 2.00 -8.12 -21.56
C GLY A 144 0.94 -7.17 -22.15
N PRO A 145 1.22 -6.49 -23.27
CA PRO A 145 0.31 -5.48 -23.84
C PRO A 145 -1.07 -6.05 -24.19
N ASP A 146 -1.13 -7.31 -24.63
CA ASP A 146 -2.37 -8.01 -24.95
C ASP A 146 -3.19 -8.33 -23.69
N ASP A 147 -2.53 -8.85 -22.65
CA ASP A 147 -3.17 -9.19 -21.37
C ASP A 147 -3.66 -7.94 -20.63
N ARG A 148 -2.90 -6.86 -20.69
CA ARG A 148 -3.28 -5.57 -20.08
C ARG A 148 -4.48 -4.92 -20.79
N SER A 149 -4.63 -5.18 -22.07
CA SER A 149 -5.74 -4.67 -22.89
C SER A 149 -6.98 -5.56 -22.82
N ASN A 150 -6.83 -6.80 -22.36
CA ASN A 150 -7.95 -7.70 -22.14
C ASN A 150 -8.83 -7.16 -20.99
N ARG A 151 -10.12 -6.99 -21.27
CA ARG A 151 -11.12 -6.51 -20.29
C ARG A 151 -11.27 -7.44 -19.08
N GLU A 152 -10.87 -8.71 -19.22
CA GLU A 152 -10.86 -9.68 -18.13
C GLU A 152 -9.76 -9.39 -17.09
N TYR A 153 -8.66 -8.72 -17.49
CA TYR A 153 -7.63 -8.28 -16.56
C TYR A 153 -7.98 -6.89 -16.03
N HIS A 154 -8.71 -6.85 -14.92
CA HIS A 154 -8.90 -5.61 -14.18
C HIS A 154 -7.55 -5.18 -13.58
N VAL A 155 -6.79 -4.33 -14.27
CA VAL A 155 -5.49 -3.80 -13.81
C VAL A 155 -5.51 -3.30 -12.35
N SER A 156 -6.66 -2.82 -11.89
CA SER A 156 -6.86 -2.41 -10.49
C SER A 156 -6.78 -3.59 -9.50
N ASP A 157 -7.30 -4.76 -9.86
CA ASP A 157 -7.17 -5.98 -9.03
C ASP A 157 -5.74 -6.49 -9.02
N TRP A 158 -5.08 -6.51 -10.19
CA TRP A 158 -3.64 -6.83 -10.25
C TRP A 158 -2.79 -5.88 -9.39
N VAL A 159 -3.10 -4.58 -9.38
CA VAL A 159 -2.44 -3.60 -8.51
C VAL A 159 -2.63 -3.96 -7.03
N ILE A 160 -3.84 -4.33 -6.62
CA ILE A 160 -4.12 -4.74 -5.23
C ILE A 160 -3.29 -5.97 -4.87
N ASP A 161 -3.28 -6.98 -5.73
CA ASP A 161 -2.53 -8.22 -5.52
C ASP A 161 -1.02 -7.96 -5.41
N MET A 162 -0.46 -7.14 -6.31
CA MET A 162 0.96 -6.82 -6.30
C MET A 162 1.37 -5.92 -5.15
N VAL A 163 0.54 -4.94 -4.76
CA VAL A 163 0.78 -4.14 -3.56
C VAL A 163 0.80 -5.03 -2.33
N ASN A 164 -0.14 -5.97 -2.20
CA ASN A 164 -0.16 -6.90 -1.07
C ASN A 164 1.04 -7.84 -1.07
N LYS A 165 1.45 -8.35 -2.23
CA LYS A 165 2.61 -9.23 -2.38
C LYS A 165 3.93 -8.52 -2.07
N HIS A 166 4.07 -7.26 -2.46
CA HIS A 166 5.31 -6.48 -2.38
C HIS A 166 5.28 -5.40 -1.31
N ARG A 167 4.30 -5.43 -0.39
CA ARG A 167 4.05 -4.37 0.58
C ARG A 167 5.28 -3.94 1.38
N HIS A 168 6.16 -4.88 1.68
CA HIS A 168 7.40 -4.69 2.42
C HIS A 168 8.49 -3.91 1.67
N ASN A 169 8.40 -3.83 0.35
CA ASN A 169 9.32 -3.06 -0.49
C ASN A 169 8.76 -1.67 -0.81
N LEU A 170 7.52 -1.39 -0.42
CA LEU A 170 6.86 -0.13 -0.76
C LEU A 170 7.33 0.97 0.19
N PRO A 171 7.85 2.09 -0.33
CA PRO A 171 8.19 3.23 0.50
C PRO A 171 6.97 3.75 1.25
N SER A 172 7.16 4.20 2.49
CA SER A 172 6.08 4.82 3.25
C SER A 172 5.65 6.15 2.62
N VAL A 173 4.38 6.52 2.83
CA VAL A 173 3.89 7.86 2.48
C VAL A 173 3.87 8.71 3.76
N ASP A 174 4.85 9.60 3.90
CA ASP A 174 5.06 10.41 5.10
C ASP A 174 4.38 11.78 4.98
N LEU A 175 3.31 12.01 5.75
CA LEU A 175 2.59 13.28 5.76
C LEU A 175 3.40 14.47 6.34
N THR A 176 4.58 14.22 6.90
CA THR A 176 5.51 15.25 7.39
C THR A 176 6.55 15.66 6.35
N ASP A 177 6.67 14.90 5.26
CA ASP A 177 7.61 15.19 4.17
C ASP A 177 7.05 16.29 3.27
N SER A 178 7.55 17.52 3.44
CA SER A 178 7.08 18.69 2.69
C SER A 178 7.29 18.58 1.18
N ASP A 179 8.22 17.76 0.71
CA ASP A 179 8.55 17.67 -0.71
C ASP A 179 7.45 16.96 -1.52
N ILE A 180 6.62 16.15 -0.85
CA ILE A 180 5.57 15.34 -1.50
C ILE A 180 4.15 15.90 -1.25
N LEU A 181 4.03 16.95 -0.44
CA LEU A 181 2.74 17.57 -0.15
C LEU A 181 2.32 18.51 -1.27
N ARG A 182 1.02 18.56 -1.56
CA ARG A 182 0.46 19.53 -2.50
C ARG A 182 0.70 20.94 -1.98
N ASN A 183 1.39 21.73 -2.80
CA ASN A 183 1.44 23.17 -2.64
C ASN A 183 0.08 23.73 -3.11
N PHE A 184 -0.67 24.30 -2.16
CA PHE A 184 -1.93 25.01 -2.43
C PHE A 184 -1.68 26.51 -2.59
#